data_AF-V6JI68-F1
#
_entry.id   AF-V6JI68-F1
#
_cell.length_a   1.000
_cell.length_b   1.000
_cell.length_c   1.000
_cell.angle_alpha   90.00
_cell.angle_beta   90.00
_cell.angle_gamma   90.00
#
_symmetry.space_group_name_H-M   'P 1'
#
loop_
_entity.id
_entity.type
_entity.pdbx_description
1 polymer ?
#
loop_
_entity_poly.entity_id
_entity_poly.type
_entity_poly.pdbx_seq_one_letter_code
_entity_poly.pdbx_strand_id
1 'polypeptide(L)'
;MALEPGGTERDTLALRLAVPPARAHDDHAPVRKAVSRLAAELADRIGPAVHPYEVAALLEAEGLTADQIEERYGHPDLFALATALYAQVPRTFPEPAPAADPWRPDHVRSLLRGVVFALPGLAYPLTAPLWHPGRHAAALILAGLLSWAWGQALGHRAHVRMATGRHEAARTLLTGAPLGAALATAAAAPFAGSAPVIAATAAQSLYLAAAGVLLVLA
;
A
#
# COMPACT_ATOMS: atom_id res chain seq x y z
N MET A 1 90.21 44.95 18.64
CA MET A 1 89.08 45.72 19.22
C MET A 1 88.22 44.71 19.94
N ALA A 2 88.20 44.79 21.27
CA ALA A 2 87.43 43.90 22.14
C ALA A 2 85.92 44.13 21.98
N LEU A 3 85.13 43.08 22.23
CA LEU A 3 83.92 43.04 23.07
C LEU A 3 83.27 41.64 22.93
N GLU A 4 83.47 40.80 23.95
CA GLU A 4 82.49 39.80 24.44
C GLU A 4 81.84 40.45 25.71
N PRO A 5 80.74 39.98 26.33
CA PRO A 5 79.95 38.75 26.10
C PRO A 5 78.40 38.93 26.21
N GLY A 6 77.65 37.85 26.01
CA GLY A 6 76.29 37.67 26.56
C GLY A 6 75.45 36.77 25.66
N GLY A 7 74.89 35.64 26.08
CA GLY A 7 74.67 35.05 27.39
C GLY A 7 73.49 34.08 27.20
N THR A 8 73.48 32.97 27.95
CA THR A 8 72.38 31.99 28.09
C THR A 8 72.01 31.23 26.80
N GLU A 9 71.88 29.91 26.75
CA GLU A 9 71.40 28.99 27.76
C GLU A 9 71.77 27.56 27.35
N ARG A 10 72.15 26.78 28.36
CA ARG A 10 72.19 25.33 28.35
C ARG A 10 70.86 24.80 27.81
N ASP A 11 70.86 23.77 26.96
CA ASP A 11 70.69 22.43 27.51
C ASP A 11 70.62 21.36 26.40
N THR A 12 71.40 20.34 26.67
CA THR A 12 71.39 18.98 26.15
C THR A 12 70.04 18.46 25.66
N LEU A 13 70.06 17.88 24.45
CA LEU A 13 69.09 16.91 23.94
C LEU A 13 69.00 15.69 24.88
N ALA A 14 68.23 15.83 25.97
CA ALA A 14 67.76 14.71 26.74
C ALA A 14 66.52 14.13 26.05
N LEU A 15 66.71 13.01 25.36
CA LEU A 15 65.64 12.16 24.87
C LEU A 15 64.75 11.74 26.06
N ARG A 16 63.64 12.45 26.29
CA ARG A 16 62.61 12.03 27.23
C ARG A 16 61.91 10.80 26.63
N LEU A 17 62.33 9.62 27.06
CA LEU A 17 61.55 8.40 26.94
C LEU A 17 60.18 8.66 27.58
N ALA A 18 59.14 8.70 26.76
CA ALA A 18 57.77 8.81 27.22
C ALA A 18 57.47 7.60 28.13
N VAL A 19 57.25 7.88 29.41
CA VAL A 19 56.67 6.89 30.34
C VAL A 19 55.30 6.51 29.75
N PRO A 20 55.00 5.23 29.50
CA PRO A 20 53.67 4.85 29.05
C PRO A 20 52.68 5.31 30.13
N PRO A 21 51.59 6.00 29.77
CA PRO A 21 50.60 6.38 30.76
C PRO A 21 50.18 5.11 31.50
N ALA A 22 50.29 5.14 32.83
CA ALA A 22 49.76 4.08 33.67
C ALA A 22 48.33 3.82 33.19
N ARG A 23 48.01 2.55 32.88
CA ARG A 23 46.66 2.16 32.46
C ARG A 23 45.69 2.66 33.53
N ALA A 24 45.01 3.78 33.26
CA ALA A 24 43.91 4.21 34.08
C ALA A 24 42.94 3.03 34.12
N HIS A 25 42.57 2.61 35.33
CA HIS A 25 41.50 1.65 35.49
C HIS A 25 40.27 2.30 34.84
N ASP A 26 39.86 1.76 33.70
CA ASP A 26 38.73 2.31 32.96
C ASP A 26 37.47 1.79 33.65
N ASP A 27 37.06 2.49 34.69
CA ASP A 27 35.91 2.13 35.53
C ASP A 27 34.61 1.98 34.71
N HIS A 28 34.59 2.49 33.47
CA HIS A 28 33.50 2.35 32.51
C HIS A 28 33.59 1.12 31.60
N ALA A 29 34.66 0.32 31.66
CA ALA A 29 34.80 -0.90 30.87
C ALA A 29 33.69 -1.94 31.11
N PRO A 30 33.23 -2.21 32.35
CA PRO A 30 32.11 -3.12 32.59
C PRO A 30 30.80 -2.63 31.96
N VAL A 31 30.54 -1.33 32.08
CA VAL A 31 29.33 -0.68 31.54
C VAL A 31 29.33 -0.73 30.01
N ARG A 32 30.42 -0.35 29.34
CA ARG A 32 30.53 -0.45 27.88
C ARG A 32 30.36 -1.88 27.38
N LYS A 33 30.85 -2.87 28.13
CA LYS A 33 30.67 -4.28 27.81
C LYS A 33 29.20 -4.72 27.96
N ALA A 34 28.48 -4.21 28.97
CA ALA A 34 27.07 -4.47 29.15
C ALA A 34 26.22 -3.87 28.00
N VAL A 35 26.48 -2.62 27.63
CA VAL A 35 25.81 -1.97 26.49
C VAL A 35 26.11 -2.70 25.19
N SER A 36 27.37 -3.07 24.95
CA SER A 36 27.76 -3.81 23.75
C SER A 36 27.11 -5.21 23.66
N ARG A 37 26.91 -5.86 24.81
CA ARG A 37 26.19 -7.14 24.87
C ARG A 37 24.72 -6.94 24.51
N LEU A 38 24.05 -5.94 25.09
CA LEU A 38 22.66 -5.62 24.78
C LEU A 38 22.48 -5.24 23.30
N ALA A 39 23.43 -4.47 22.74
CA ALA A 39 23.46 -4.13 21.33
C ALA A 39 23.56 -5.37 20.43
N ALA A 40 24.37 -6.36 20.82
CA ALA A 40 24.49 -7.62 20.08
C ALA A 40 23.24 -8.49 20.21
N GLU A 41 22.65 -8.58 21.41
CA GLU A 41 21.42 -9.36 21.67
C GLU A 41 20.21 -8.83 20.89
N LEU A 42 20.11 -7.51 20.73
CA LEU A 42 18.98 -6.84 20.08
C LEU A 42 19.29 -6.36 18.64
N ALA A 43 20.44 -6.74 18.07
CA ALA A 43 20.93 -6.20 16.80
C ALA A 43 19.89 -6.32 15.66
N ASP A 44 19.24 -7.48 15.52
CA ASP A 44 18.26 -7.73 14.44
C ASP A 44 17.00 -6.87 14.56
N ARG A 45 16.63 -6.47 15.79
CA ARG A 45 15.45 -5.63 16.06
C ARG A 45 15.79 -4.14 16.04
N ILE A 46 17.01 -3.79 16.44
CA ILE A 46 17.51 -2.41 16.45
C ILE A 46 17.99 -1.97 15.05
N GLY A 47 18.56 -2.88 14.26
CA GLY A 47 19.12 -2.60 12.94
C GLY A 47 18.14 -1.94 11.96
N PRO A 48 16.88 -2.40 11.88
CA PRO A 48 15.83 -1.78 11.06
C PRO A 48 15.27 -0.47 11.62
N ALA A 49 15.54 -0.13 12.89
CA ALA A 49 14.99 1.07 13.50
C ALA A 49 15.50 2.32 12.77
N VAL A 50 14.56 3.21 12.41
CA VAL A 50 14.86 4.46 11.69
C VAL A 50 15.12 5.63 12.63
N HIS A 51 14.79 5.49 13.91
CA HIS A 51 14.99 6.52 14.93
C HIS A 51 15.32 5.90 16.31
N PRO A 52 16.13 6.56 17.17
CA PRO A 52 16.38 6.12 18.54
C PRO A 52 15.12 5.88 19.39
N TYR A 53 14.01 6.55 19.09
CA TYR A 53 12.75 6.36 19.82
C TYR A 53 12.06 5.03 19.53
N GLU A 54 12.29 4.43 18.36
CA GLU A 54 11.83 3.07 18.09
C GLU A 54 12.64 2.07 18.92
N VAL A 55 13.93 2.34 19.11
CA VAL A 55 14.78 1.58 20.04
C VAL A 55 14.30 1.77 21.48
N ALA A 56 13.92 2.98 21.89
CA ALA A 56 13.36 3.22 23.22
C ALA A 56 12.05 2.44 23.44
N ALA A 57 11.13 2.48 22.48
CA ALA A 57 9.88 1.71 22.53
C ALA A 57 10.13 0.19 22.58
N LEU A 58 11.14 -0.28 21.86
CA LEU A 58 11.62 -1.66 21.93
C LEU A 58 12.11 -2.01 23.34
N LEU A 59 12.99 -1.20 23.93
CA LEU A 59 13.52 -1.44 25.27
C LEU A 59 12.43 -1.36 26.35
N GLU A 60 11.44 -0.47 26.20
CA GLU A 60 10.26 -0.40 27.06
C GLU A 60 9.41 -1.67 26.96
N ALA A 61 9.20 -2.19 25.75
CA ALA A 61 8.49 -3.45 25.53
C ALA A 61 9.23 -4.67 26.11
N GLU A 62 10.56 -4.63 26.20
CA GLU A 62 11.37 -5.62 26.93
C GLU A 62 11.30 -5.45 28.47
N GLY A 63 10.63 -4.41 28.96
CA GLY A 63 10.39 -4.18 30.39
C GLY A 63 11.59 -3.59 31.14
N LEU A 64 12.52 -2.92 30.45
CA LEU A 64 13.65 -2.24 31.10
C LEU A 64 13.17 -1.06 31.95
N THR A 65 13.45 -1.11 33.24
CA THR A 65 13.12 -0.03 34.18
C THR A 65 14.24 1.00 34.29
N ALA A 66 13.92 2.23 34.73
CA ALA A 66 14.90 3.29 34.95
C ALA A 66 16.07 2.84 35.86
N ASP A 67 15.77 2.19 36.99
CA ASP A 67 16.79 1.71 37.92
C ASP A 67 17.75 0.71 37.26
N GLN A 68 17.24 -0.22 36.45
CA GLN A 68 18.08 -1.18 35.71
C GLN A 68 18.95 -0.47 34.67
N ILE A 69 18.44 0.59 34.05
CA ILE A 69 19.16 1.36 33.02
C ILE A 69 20.35 2.10 33.65
N GLU A 70 20.13 2.73 34.80
CA GLU A 70 21.17 3.45 35.53
C GLU A 70 22.21 2.48 36.12
N GLU A 71 21.77 1.45 36.85
CA GLU A 71 22.67 0.54 37.57
C GLU A 71 23.49 -0.37 36.64
N ARG A 72 22.87 -0.91 35.59
CA ARG A 72 23.49 -1.94 34.73
C ARG A 72 24.15 -1.36 33.48
N TYR A 73 23.62 -0.26 32.97
CA TYR A 73 24.06 0.32 31.70
C TYR A 73 24.63 1.74 31.85
N GLY A 74 24.59 2.33 33.05
CA GLY A 74 25.22 3.63 33.34
C GLY A 74 24.64 4.79 32.53
N HIS A 75 23.41 4.66 32.03
CA HIS A 75 22.71 5.69 31.28
C HIS A 75 21.64 6.33 32.17
N PRO A 76 21.42 7.66 32.08
CA PRO A 76 20.49 8.37 32.95
C PRO A 76 19.02 8.01 32.70
N ASP A 77 18.68 7.59 31.48
CA ASP A 77 17.33 7.23 31.09
C ASP A 77 17.31 6.28 29.89
N LEU A 78 16.12 5.78 29.60
CA LEU A 78 15.83 4.89 28.47
C LEU A 78 16.23 5.48 27.11
N PHE A 79 16.05 6.78 26.93
CA PHE A 79 16.32 7.47 25.66
C PHE A 79 17.83 7.63 25.42
N ALA A 80 18.60 7.87 26.48
CA ALA A 80 20.05 7.94 26.45
C ALA A 80 20.65 6.57 26.10
N LEU A 81 20.15 5.49 26.72
CA LEU A 81 20.54 4.13 26.36
C LEU A 81 20.14 3.79 24.92
N ALA A 82 18.91 4.11 24.51
CA ALA A 82 18.43 3.86 23.16
C ALA A 82 19.27 4.59 22.11
N THR A 83 19.70 5.82 22.38
CA THR A 83 20.60 6.59 21.50
C THR A 83 21.97 5.93 21.38
N ALA A 84 22.53 5.43 22.48
CA ALA A 84 23.80 4.72 22.47
C ALA A 84 23.72 3.41 21.66
N LEU A 85 22.67 2.61 21.86
CA LEU A 85 22.42 1.39 21.11
C LEU A 85 22.17 1.67 19.62
N TYR A 86 21.40 2.72 19.32
CA TYR A 86 21.14 3.16 17.94
C TYR A 86 22.43 3.54 17.21
N ALA A 87 23.35 4.23 17.89
CA ALA A 87 24.65 4.60 17.31
C ALA A 87 25.60 3.39 17.15
N GLN A 88 25.50 2.39 18.03
CA GLN A 88 26.40 1.23 18.03
C GLN A 88 26.00 0.13 17.04
N VAL A 89 24.70 -0.11 16.84
CA VAL A 89 24.21 -1.19 15.97
C VAL A 89 24.21 -0.74 14.49
N PRO A 90 24.85 -1.50 13.58
CA PRO A 90 24.80 -1.21 12.14
C PRO A 90 23.36 -1.20 11.61
N ARG A 91 23.02 -0.20 10.79
CA ARG A 91 21.68 -0.10 10.19
C ARG A 91 21.50 -1.18 9.13
N THR A 92 20.38 -1.89 9.23
CA THR A 92 19.98 -2.92 8.27
C THR A 92 18.56 -2.63 7.83
N PHE A 93 18.34 -2.41 6.54
CA PHE A 93 17.00 -2.13 6.00
C PHE A 93 16.53 -3.36 5.22
N PRO A 94 15.97 -4.38 5.89
CA PRO A 94 15.48 -5.56 5.21
C PRO A 94 14.38 -5.16 4.23
N GLU A 95 14.44 -5.71 3.01
CA GLU A 95 13.42 -5.46 2.02
C GLU A 95 12.08 -6.05 2.52
N PRO A 96 11.00 -5.25 2.58
CA PRO A 96 9.70 -5.78 2.98
C PRO A 96 9.27 -6.89 2.02
N ALA A 97 8.49 -7.84 2.53
CA ALA A 97 7.97 -8.92 1.71
C ALA A 97 7.26 -8.34 0.47
N PRO A 98 7.47 -8.91 -0.73
CA PRO A 98 6.86 -8.41 -1.95
C PRO A 98 5.34 -8.32 -1.77
N ALA A 99 4.79 -7.11 -1.91
CA ALA A 99 3.36 -6.93 -1.94
C ALA A 99 2.78 -7.59 -3.20
N ALA A 100 1.54 -8.05 -3.11
CA ALA A 100 0.83 -8.52 -4.32
C ALA A 100 0.80 -7.38 -5.35
N ASP A 101 1.29 -7.64 -6.56
CA ASP A 101 1.28 -6.67 -7.65
C ASP A 101 -0.17 -6.41 -8.11
N PRO A 102 -0.73 -5.20 -7.85
CA PRO A 102 -2.09 -4.88 -8.24
C PRO A 102 -2.25 -4.77 -9.77
N TRP A 103 -1.15 -4.70 -10.52
CA TRP A 103 -1.12 -4.56 -11.98
C TRP A 103 -0.80 -5.86 -12.71
N ARG A 104 -0.65 -6.99 -11.99
CA ARG A 104 -0.30 -8.26 -12.61
C ARG A 104 -1.36 -8.65 -13.65
N PRO A 105 -0.98 -8.80 -14.94
CA PRO A 105 -1.94 -9.05 -15.99
C PRO A 105 -2.50 -10.47 -15.88
N ASP A 106 -3.82 -10.57 -15.75
CA ASP A 106 -4.55 -11.81 -15.98
C ASP A 106 -5.03 -11.83 -17.44
N HIS A 107 -4.26 -12.51 -18.29
CA HIS A 107 -4.52 -12.58 -19.73
C HIS A 107 -5.86 -13.23 -20.05
N VAL A 108 -6.26 -14.23 -19.27
CA VAL A 108 -7.54 -14.94 -19.46
C VAL A 108 -8.69 -14.01 -19.09
N ARG A 109 -8.62 -13.35 -17.93
CA ARG A 109 -9.63 -12.37 -17.50
C ARG A 109 -9.72 -11.20 -18.46
N SER A 110 -8.60 -10.74 -19.00
CA SER A 110 -8.54 -9.67 -20.00
C SER A 110 -9.17 -10.09 -21.32
N LEU A 111 -8.87 -11.30 -21.82
CA LEU A 111 -9.49 -11.85 -23.03
C LEU A 111 -11.00 -12.02 -22.84
N LEU A 112 -11.44 -12.61 -21.73
CA LEU A 112 -12.86 -12.79 -21.43
C LEU A 112 -13.59 -11.46 -21.36
N ARG A 113 -12.99 -10.43 -20.73
CA ARG A 113 -13.53 -9.06 -20.75
C ARG A 113 -13.64 -8.54 -22.18
N GLY A 114 -12.58 -8.67 -22.98
CA GLY A 114 -12.59 -8.24 -24.39
C GLY A 114 -13.71 -8.89 -25.20
N VAL A 115 -13.89 -10.21 -25.06
CA VAL A 115 -14.98 -10.95 -25.71
C VAL A 115 -16.35 -10.44 -25.26
N VAL A 116 -16.56 -10.26 -23.96
CA VAL A 116 -17.81 -9.73 -23.42
C VAL A 116 -18.08 -8.33 -23.99
N PHE A 117 -17.09 -7.43 -23.97
CA PHE A 117 -17.25 -6.07 -24.48
C PHE A 117 -17.41 -5.98 -26.00
N ALA A 118 -16.96 -7.00 -26.76
CA ALA A 118 -17.15 -7.08 -28.20
C ALA A 118 -18.54 -7.60 -28.62
N LEU A 119 -19.26 -8.32 -27.76
CA LEU A 119 -20.55 -8.94 -28.06
C LEU A 119 -21.59 -7.97 -28.68
N PRO A 120 -21.78 -6.73 -28.19
CA PRO A 120 -22.72 -5.79 -28.80
C PRO A 120 -22.34 -5.44 -30.23
N GLY A 121 -21.05 -5.25 -30.49
CA GLY A 121 -20.53 -4.98 -31.84
C GLY A 121 -20.76 -6.14 -32.81
N LEU A 122 -20.75 -7.38 -32.31
CA LEU A 122 -21.06 -8.59 -33.08
C LEU A 122 -22.56 -8.82 -33.25
N ALA A 123 -23.38 -8.38 -32.30
CA ALA A 123 -24.83 -8.54 -32.37
C ALA A 123 -25.44 -7.79 -33.57
N TYR A 124 -25.01 -6.55 -33.83
CA TYR A 124 -25.56 -5.73 -34.92
C TYR A 124 -25.48 -6.35 -36.33
N PRO A 125 -24.31 -6.87 -36.80
CA PRO A 125 -24.25 -7.55 -38.09
C PRO A 125 -24.98 -8.90 -38.06
N LEU A 126 -24.96 -9.64 -36.95
CA LEU A 126 -25.61 -10.95 -36.85
C LEU A 126 -27.15 -10.84 -36.90
N THR A 127 -27.72 -9.75 -36.40
CA THR A 127 -29.17 -9.51 -36.42
C THR A 127 -29.61 -8.60 -37.56
N ALA A 128 -28.69 -8.14 -38.42
CA ALA A 128 -28.97 -7.28 -39.58
C ALA A 128 -30.13 -7.76 -40.46
N PRO A 129 -30.29 -9.06 -40.78
CA PRO A 129 -31.41 -9.54 -41.60
C PRO A 129 -32.78 -9.47 -40.90
N LEU A 130 -32.80 -9.34 -39.57
CA LEU A 130 -34.00 -9.48 -38.74
C LEU A 130 -34.70 -8.15 -38.44
N TRP A 131 -34.11 -7.02 -38.83
CA TRP A 131 -34.64 -5.71 -38.50
C TRP A 131 -34.44 -4.65 -39.59
N HIS A 132 -35.33 -3.66 -39.61
CA HIS A 132 -35.23 -2.49 -40.47
C HIS A 132 -34.76 -1.30 -39.63
N PRO A 133 -33.58 -0.72 -39.89
CA PRO A 133 -32.97 0.32 -39.07
C PRO A 133 -33.90 1.51 -38.79
N GLY A 134 -34.72 1.90 -39.76
CA GLY A 134 -35.68 3.00 -39.58
C GLY A 134 -36.90 2.67 -38.71
N ARG A 135 -37.33 1.41 -38.65
CA ARG A 135 -38.58 1.00 -37.96
C ARG A 135 -38.37 0.61 -36.50
N HIS A 136 -37.19 0.10 -36.16
CA HIS A 136 -36.94 -0.54 -34.86
C HIS A 136 -35.87 0.14 -34.00
N ALA A 137 -35.18 1.17 -34.53
CA ALA A 137 -34.14 1.89 -33.80
C ALA A 137 -34.65 2.54 -32.52
N ALA A 138 -35.87 3.11 -32.52
CA ALA A 138 -36.42 3.80 -31.35
C ALA A 138 -36.48 2.90 -30.10
N ALA A 139 -36.85 1.63 -30.27
CA ALA A 139 -36.91 0.67 -29.16
C ALA A 139 -35.52 0.37 -28.57
N LEU A 140 -34.52 0.15 -29.43
CA LEU A 140 -33.15 -0.13 -29.01
C LEU A 140 -32.47 1.09 -28.39
N ILE A 141 -32.69 2.28 -28.95
CA ILE A 141 -32.18 3.55 -28.43
C ILE A 141 -32.78 3.81 -27.04
N LEU A 142 -34.10 3.69 -26.90
CA LEU A 142 -34.77 3.91 -25.62
C LEU A 142 -34.31 2.91 -24.55
N ALA A 143 -34.25 1.63 -24.90
CA ALA A 143 -33.73 0.58 -24.00
C ALA A 143 -32.27 0.85 -23.60
N GLY A 144 -31.43 1.30 -24.54
CA GLY A 144 -30.03 1.64 -24.31
C GLY A 144 -29.86 2.84 -23.38
N LEU A 145 -30.57 3.94 -23.63
CA LEU A 145 -30.54 5.14 -22.80
C LEU A 145 -31.00 4.87 -21.37
N LEU A 146 -32.10 4.13 -21.21
CA LEU A 146 -32.61 3.78 -19.89
C LEU A 146 -31.67 2.82 -19.16
N SER A 147 -31.15 1.80 -19.85
CA SER A 147 -30.16 0.87 -19.27
C SER A 147 -28.89 1.60 -18.84
N TRP A 148 -28.44 2.58 -19.64
CA TRP A 148 -27.28 3.40 -19.31
C TRP A 148 -27.53 4.29 -18.09
N ALA A 149 -28.62 5.06 -18.08
CA ALA A 149 -28.97 5.94 -16.96
C ALA A 149 -29.18 5.15 -15.66
N TRP A 150 -29.86 4.01 -15.73
CA TRP A 150 -30.02 3.09 -14.62
C TRP A 150 -28.67 2.55 -14.13
N GLY A 151 -27.80 2.15 -15.06
CA GLY A 151 -26.45 1.68 -14.77
C GLY A 151 -25.61 2.71 -14.01
N GLN A 152 -25.69 4.00 -14.39
CA GLN A 152 -25.01 5.09 -13.67
C GLN A 152 -25.52 5.23 -12.22
N ALA A 153 -26.84 5.25 -12.03
CA ALA A 153 -27.46 5.37 -10.71
C ALA A 153 -27.15 4.15 -9.82
N LEU A 154 -27.19 2.95 -10.40
CA LEU A 154 -26.91 1.70 -9.72
C LEU A 154 -25.43 1.59 -9.34
N GLY A 155 -24.52 1.97 -10.23
CA GLY A 155 -23.08 2.03 -9.96
C GLY A 155 -22.75 2.98 -8.82
N HIS A 156 -23.34 4.18 -8.82
CA HIS A 156 -23.20 5.13 -7.72
C HIS A 156 -23.72 4.55 -6.39
N ARG A 157 -24.92 3.96 -6.38
CA ARG A 157 -25.45 3.32 -5.16
C ARG A 157 -24.60 2.16 -4.66
N ALA A 158 -24.10 1.32 -5.56
CA ALA A 158 -23.23 0.20 -5.21
C ALA A 158 -21.91 0.70 -4.61
N HIS A 159 -21.32 1.76 -5.17
CA HIS A 159 -20.12 2.41 -4.64
C HIS A 159 -20.34 2.94 -3.22
N VAL A 160 -21.43 3.67 -2.98
CA VAL A 160 -21.78 4.15 -1.63
C VAL A 160 -21.98 2.99 -0.65
N ARG A 161 -22.57 1.88 -1.11
CA ARG A 161 -22.76 0.66 -0.29
C ARG A 161 -21.47 -0.09 0.00
N MET A 162 -20.38 0.15 -0.75
CA MET A 162 -19.08 -0.42 -0.40
C MET A 162 -18.58 0.07 0.97
N ALA A 163 -18.97 1.27 1.40
CA ALA A 163 -18.65 1.78 2.74
C ALA A 163 -19.27 0.92 3.86
N THR A 164 -20.41 0.27 3.61
CA THR A 164 -21.05 -0.66 4.54
C THR A 164 -20.56 -2.11 4.40
N GLY A 165 -19.91 -2.44 3.28
CA GLY A 165 -19.33 -3.76 3.03
C GLY A 165 -19.64 -4.32 1.63
N ARG A 166 -18.78 -5.24 1.20
CA ARG A 166 -18.84 -5.84 -0.15
C ARG A 166 -20.15 -6.63 -0.40
N HIS A 167 -20.73 -7.22 0.65
CA HIS A 167 -21.98 -7.98 0.54
C HIS A 167 -23.18 -7.09 0.20
N GLU A 168 -23.28 -5.91 0.81
CA GLU A 168 -24.38 -4.96 0.57
C GLU A 168 -24.28 -4.31 -0.81
N ALA A 169 -23.06 -4.03 -1.28
CA ALA A 169 -22.82 -3.64 -2.66
C ALA A 169 -23.27 -4.73 -3.65
N ALA A 170 -22.92 -6.01 -3.39
CA ALA A 170 -23.33 -7.13 -4.22
C ALA A 170 -24.86 -7.32 -4.24
N ARG A 171 -25.55 -7.22 -3.10
CA ARG A 171 -27.02 -7.27 -3.02
C ARG A 171 -27.70 -6.16 -3.81
N THR A 172 -27.17 -4.94 -3.72
CA THR A 172 -27.66 -3.79 -4.48
C THR A 172 -27.56 -4.05 -5.98
N LEU A 173 -26.42 -4.59 -6.44
CA LEU A 173 -26.21 -4.96 -7.84
C LEU A 173 -27.12 -6.11 -8.28
N LEU A 174 -27.21 -7.20 -7.50
CA LEU A 174 -28.01 -8.38 -7.83
C LEU A 174 -29.50 -8.09 -7.97
N THR A 175 -30.02 -7.12 -7.21
CA THR A 175 -31.44 -6.74 -7.27
C THR A 175 -31.69 -5.63 -8.28
N GLY A 176 -30.81 -4.63 -8.33
CA GLY A 176 -30.95 -3.47 -9.20
C GLY A 176 -30.69 -3.78 -10.67
N ALA A 177 -29.75 -4.66 -10.99
CA ALA A 177 -29.41 -5.01 -12.37
C ALA A 177 -30.60 -5.65 -13.15
N PRO A 178 -31.26 -6.72 -12.66
CA PRO A 178 -32.39 -7.31 -13.37
C PRO A 178 -33.60 -6.37 -13.42
N LEU A 179 -33.82 -5.56 -12.37
CA LEU A 179 -34.90 -4.59 -12.34
C LEU A 179 -34.71 -3.49 -13.40
N GLY A 180 -33.49 -2.97 -13.53
CA GLY A 180 -33.15 -2.03 -14.59
C GLY A 180 -33.35 -2.60 -15.99
N ALA A 181 -32.90 -3.84 -16.22
CA ALA A 181 -33.09 -4.51 -17.50
C ALA A 181 -34.57 -4.72 -17.84
N ALA A 182 -35.39 -5.11 -16.86
CA ALA A 182 -36.83 -5.28 -17.03
C ALA A 182 -37.52 -3.94 -17.34
N LEU A 183 -37.19 -2.87 -16.62
CA LEU A 183 -37.76 -1.54 -16.85
C LEU A 183 -37.40 -0.98 -18.23
N ALA A 184 -36.13 -1.11 -18.64
CA ALA A 184 -35.68 -0.66 -19.96
C ALA A 184 -36.37 -1.44 -21.09
N THR A 185 -36.53 -2.76 -20.93
CA THR A 185 -37.25 -3.61 -21.88
C THR A 185 -38.73 -3.24 -21.96
N ALA A 186 -39.39 -3.07 -20.82
CA ALA A 186 -40.80 -2.72 -20.73
C ALA A 186 -41.09 -1.35 -21.37
N ALA A 187 -40.23 -0.35 -21.12
CA ALA A 187 -40.36 0.97 -21.71
C ALA A 187 -40.16 0.96 -23.24
N ALA A 188 -39.33 0.06 -23.76
CA ALA A 188 -39.08 -0.09 -25.19
C ALA A 188 -40.14 -0.91 -25.94
N ALA A 189 -40.93 -1.74 -25.23
CA ALA A 189 -41.90 -2.65 -25.83
C ALA A 189 -42.92 -1.98 -26.77
N PRO A 190 -43.50 -0.79 -26.47
CA PRO A 190 -44.43 -0.12 -27.38
C PRO A 190 -43.81 0.26 -28.73
N PHE A 191 -42.49 0.45 -28.77
CA PHE A 191 -41.75 0.86 -29.97
C PHE A 191 -41.17 -0.33 -30.74
N ALA A 192 -41.23 -1.53 -30.18
CA ALA A 192 -40.60 -2.71 -30.76
C ALA A 192 -41.35 -3.23 -32.00
N GLY A 193 -42.69 -3.19 -31.97
CA GLY A 193 -43.57 -3.57 -33.08
C GLY A 193 -43.51 -5.04 -33.49
N SER A 194 -42.68 -5.87 -32.87
CA SER A 194 -42.57 -7.31 -33.12
C SER A 194 -41.84 -8.02 -31.96
N ALA A 195 -42.15 -9.30 -31.77
CA ALA A 195 -41.52 -10.12 -30.72
C ALA A 195 -39.98 -10.25 -30.84
N PRO A 196 -39.38 -10.39 -32.03
CA PRO A 196 -37.91 -10.42 -32.17
C PRO A 196 -37.24 -9.15 -31.69
N VAL A 197 -37.87 -7.98 -31.88
CA VAL A 197 -37.32 -6.70 -31.43
C VAL A 197 -37.42 -6.55 -29.91
N ILE A 198 -38.48 -7.06 -29.29
CA ILE A 198 -38.60 -7.14 -27.83
C ILE A 198 -37.52 -8.07 -27.25
N ALA A 199 -37.26 -9.21 -27.90
CA ALA A 199 -36.18 -10.11 -27.47
C ALA A 199 -34.80 -9.44 -27.61
N ALA A 200 -34.57 -8.67 -28.68
CA ALA A 200 -33.34 -7.92 -28.89
C ALA A 200 -33.14 -6.80 -27.84
N THR A 201 -34.19 -6.04 -27.51
CA THR A 201 -34.11 -5.01 -26.46
C THR A 201 -33.89 -5.62 -25.07
N ALA A 202 -34.50 -6.78 -24.80
CA ALA A 202 -34.27 -7.54 -23.57
C ALA A 202 -32.82 -8.02 -23.47
N ALA A 203 -32.28 -8.62 -24.55
CA ALA A 203 -30.91 -9.09 -24.61
C ALA A 203 -29.91 -7.93 -24.42
N GLN A 204 -30.12 -6.80 -25.10
CA GLN A 204 -29.29 -5.60 -24.95
C GLN A 204 -29.31 -5.07 -23.51
N SER A 205 -30.50 -4.98 -22.90
CA SER A 205 -30.65 -4.45 -21.53
C SER A 205 -30.01 -5.38 -20.49
N LEU A 206 -30.18 -6.70 -20.65
CA LEU A 206 -29.53 -7.70 -19.79
C LEU A 206 -28.01 -7.67 -19.93
N TYR A 207 -27.51 -7.54 -21.16
CA TYR A 207 -26.09 -7.38 -21.44
C TYR A 207 -25.51 -6.15 -20.72
N LEU A 208 -26.14 -4.98 -20.86
CA LEU A 208 -25.67 -3.74 -20.22
C LEU A 208 -25.70 -3.85 -18.69
N ALA A 209 -26.73 -4.50 -18.13
CA ALA A 209 -26.82 -4.75 -16.71
C ALA A 209 -25.67 -5.67 -16.22
N ALA A 210 -25.40 -6.77 -16.91
CA ALA A 210 -24.31 -7.69 -16.58
C ALA A 210 -22.93 -7.03 -16.69
N ALA A 211 -22.70 -6.26 -17.76
CA ALA A 211 -21.46 -5.49 -17.95
C ALA A 211 -21.24 -4.48 -16.82
N GLY A 212 -22.30 -3.79 -16.38
CA GLY A 212 -22.25 -2.87 -15.23
C GLY A 212 -21.86 -3.57 -13.93
N VAL A 213 -22.44 -4.74 -13.64
CA VAL A 213 -22.08 -5.54 -12.45
C VAL A 213 -20.61 -5.97 -12.49
N LEU A 214 -20.15 -6.47 -13.64
CA LEU A 214 -18.75 -6.89 -13.81
C LEU A 214 -17.78 -5.73 -13.63
N LEU A 215 -18.14 -4.52 -14.07
CA LEU A 215 -17.28 -3.34 -13.93
C LEU A 215 -17.15 -2.86 -12.48
N VAL A 216 -18.19 -3.01 -11.66
CA VAL A 216 -18.17 -2.61 -10.24
C VAL A 216 -17.46 -3.64 -9.36
N LEU A 217 -17.62 -4.93 -9.64
CA LEU A 217 -17.04 -6.02 -8.85
C LEU A 217 -15.64 -6.45 -9.31
N ALA A 218 -15.18 -5.90 -10.43
CA ALA A 218 -13.89 -6.15 -11.07
C ALA A 218 -12.69 -5.79 -10.19
#